data_AF-A0A1V2G9P6-F1
#
_entry.id   AF-A0A1V2G9P6-F1
#
_cell.length_a   1.000
_cell.length_b   1.000
_cell.length_c   1.000
_cell.angle_alpha   90.00
_cell.angle_beta   90.00
_cell.angle_gamma   90.00
#
_symmetry.space_group_name_H-M   'P 1'
#
loop_
_entity.id
_entity.type
_entity.pdbx_description
1 polymer ?
#
loop_
_entity_poly.entity_id
_entity_poly.type
_entity_poly.pdbx_seq_one_letter_code
_entity_poly.pdbx_strand_id
1 'polypeptide(L)'
;MPEHSFLRLRGLSWWIALAISGSPFNALADDTIQFDGRFLDLKGNTKIDLGRFSQKGYVEPGKYNLRVHVNNQPLPDDYDIYWYATENDPNKSYACLSPELVAQFGLKEDIAKNLQWIRDGQCLNTALLAGTEISGDLGQSALLVSVPQAYLEYTDSEWDPPSRWDDGIPGLIADYSINAQTRHENGGDDTNDISGNGTVGVNVGPWRLRADWQSDYQHTRSNDDGDTDDSGTQKNWEWSRYYAWRALPSLKAKLSLGEDYLNSDIFDGFSYIGGSISTDDQMLPPNLRGYAPDISGVAHTTAKVTVTQMGRVIYETQVPAGPFRIQDIGDSVSGTLHV
;
A
#
# COMPACT_ATOMS: atom_id res chain seq x y z
N MET A 1 74.59 1.06 -77.49
CA MET A 1 74.02 -0.03 -76.65
C MET A 1 74.13 0.40 -75.19
N PRO A 2 73.09 0.21 -74.37
CA PRO A 2 72.80 1.09 -73.25
C PRO A 2 73.08 0.44 -71.88
N GLU A 3 73.60 1.23 -70.93
CA GLU A 3 73.60 0.93 -69.50
C GLU A 3 72.51 1.78 -68.82
N HIS A 4 71.35 1.19 -68.56
CA HIS A 4 70.39 1.74 -67.59
C HIS A 4 69.68 0.57 -66.92
N SER A 5 69.67 0.53 -65.58
CA SER A 5 68.60 -0.03 -64.72
C SER A 5 69.10 -0.78 -63.46
N PHE A 6 69.84 -0.10 -62.57
CA PHE A 6 69.99 -0.57 -61.18
C PHE A 6 69.45 0.40 -60.11
N LEU A 7 69.09 1.64 -60.47
CA LEU A 7 68.61 2.63 -59.51
C LEU A 7 67.09 2.59 -59.22
N ARG A 8 66.27 1.92 -60.03
CA ARG A 8 64.78 1.97 -59.87
C ARG A 8 64.20 0.98 -58.86
N LEU A 9 64.88 -0.13 -58.56
CA LEU A 9 64.34 -1.18 -57.68
C LEU A 9 64.48 -0.90 -56.19
N ARG A 10 65.51 -0.15 -55.76
CA ARG A 10 65.72 0.19 -54.34
C ARG A 10 64.73 1.22 -53.81
N GLY A 11 64.33 2.19 -54.65
CA GLY A 11 63.29 3.15 -54.28
C GLY A 11 61.95 2.46 -54.04
N LEU A 12 61.55 1.54 -54.93
CA LEU A 12 60.29 0.80 -54.81
C LEU A 12 60.20 -0.01 -53.50
N SER A 13 61.30 -0.65 -53.09
CA SER A 13 61.38 -1.38 -51.81
C SER A 13 61.16 -0.47 -50.60
N TRP A 14 61.66 0.77 -50.63
CA TRP A 14 61.44 1.74 -49.56
C TRP A 14 59.99 2.24 -49.53
N TRP A 15 59.37 2.47 -50.68
CA TRP A 15 57.96 2.86 -50.76
C TRP A 15 57.01 1.75 -50.30
N ILE A 16 57.34 0.48 -50.60
CA ILE A 16 56.58 -0.67 -50.11
C ILE A 16 56.75 -0.84 -48.59
N ALA A 17 57.97 -0.68 -48.07
CA ALA A 17 58.21 -0.73 -46.63
C ALA A 17 57.46 0.39 -45.87
N LEU A 18 57.41 1.60 -46.44
CA LEU A 18 56.69 2.74 -45.87
C LEU A 18 55.16 2.56 -45.92
N ALA A 19 54.65 1.86 -46.94
CA ALA A 19 53.23 1.52 -47.07
C ALA A 19 52.80 0.38 -46.12
N ILE A 20 53.72 -0.52 -45.76
CA ILE A 20 53.47 -1.63 -44.82
C ILE A 20 53.67 -1.20 -43.36
N SER A 21 54.51 -0.19 -43.09
CA SER A 21 54.61 0.46 -41.77
C SER A 21 53.43 1.40 -41.52
N GLY A 22 52.21 0.94 -41.85
CA GLY A 22 50.97 1.63 -41.63
C GLY A 22 50.91 2.15 -40.20
N SER A 23 50.69 3.46 -40.09
CA SER A 23 50.33 4.13 -38.85
C SER A 23 49.32 3.27 -38.09
N PRO A 24 49.51 3.02 -36.78
CA PRO A 24 48.44 2.44 -35.99
C PRO A 24 47.29 3.46 -36.03
N PHE A 25 46.32 3.22 -36.91
CA PHE A 25 45.02 3.81 -36.78
C PHE A 25 44.51 3.29 -35.45
N ASN A 26 44.57 4.14 -34.43
CA ASN A 26 43.81 3.94 -33.21
C ASN A 26 42.36 3.85 -33.65
N ALA A 27 41.85 2.63 -33.77
CA ALA A 27 40.43 2.38 -33.87
C ALA A 27 39.85 2.82 -32.53
N LEU A 28 39.44 4.08 -32.44
CA LEU A 28 38.49 4.51 -31.44
C LEU A 28 37.22 3.72 -31.76
N ALA A 29 36.92 2.72 -30.93
CA ALA A 29 35.60 2.13 -30.93
C ALA A 29 34.63 3.27 -30.64
N ASP A 30 33.84 3.65 -31.65
CA ASP A 30 32.73 4.56 -31.46
C ASP A 30 31.70 3.77 -30.65
N ASP A 31 31.44 4.22 -29.42
CA ASP A 31 30.59 3.53 -28.43
C ASP A 31 29.09 3.63 -28.78
N THR A 32 28.77 3.93 -30.04
CA THR A 32 27.43 4.22 -30.52
C THR A 32 26.82 2.98 -31.18
N ILE A 33 25.68 2.51 -30.64
CA ILE A 33 24.94 1.38 -31.21
C ILE A 33 24.24 1.86 -32.48
N GLN A 34 24.74 1.50 -33.65
CA GLN A 34 24.16 1.96 -34.91
C GLN A 34 23.08 1.00 -35.44
N PHE A 35 21.83 1.46 -35.52
CA PHE A 35 20.75 0.70 -36.15
C PHE A 35 20.76 0.86 -37.67
N ASP A 36 20.70 -0.25 -38.41
CA ASP A 36 20.63 -0.23 -39.86
C ASP A 36 19.19 0.02 -40.34
N GLY A 37 18.91 1.24 -40.79
CA GLY A 37 17.60 1.66 -41.28
C GLY A 37 17.11 0.91 -42.53
N ARG A 38 17.94 0.10 -43.20
CA ARG A 38 17.54 -0.71 -44.37
C ARG A 38 16.61 -1.86 -44.02
N PHE A 39 16.54 -2.25 -42.74
CA PHE A 39 15.61 -3.28 -42.26
C PHE A 39 14.22 -2.72 -41.95
N LEU A 40 14.01 -1.40 -42.01
CA LEU A 40 12.70 -0.77 -41.84
C LEU A 40 12.07 -0.53 -43.21
N ASP A 41 10.89 -1.10 -43.43
CA ASP A 41 10.07 -0.82 -44.62
C ASP A 41 9.43 0.57 -44.49
N LEU A 42 10.18 1.60 -44.89
CA LEU A 42 9.74 2.98 -44.86
C LEU A 42 9.06 3.33 -46.19
N LYS A 43 7.77 3.66 -46.15
CA LYS A 43 7.07 4.20 -47.32
C LYS A 43 7.65 5.57 -47.69
N GLY A 44 8.23 5.68 -48.89
CA GLY A 44 8.71 6.94 -49.46
C GLY A 44 10.18 7.28 -49.12
N ASN A 45 10.53 8.56 -49.19
CA ASN A 45 11.91 9.06 -48.97
C ASN A 45 12.13 9.55 -47.52
N THR A 46 11.42 8.96 -46.57
CA THR A 46 11.39 9.39 -45.17
C THR A 46 12.69 8.98 -44.48
N LYS A 47 13.58 9.94 -44.23
CA LYS A 47 14.81 9.71 -43.46
C LYS A 47 14.48 9.82 -41.98
N ILE A 48 14.44 8.69 -41.28
CA ILE A 48 14.31 8.64 -39.82
C ILE A 48 15.70 8.58 -39.22
N ASP A 49 16.00 9.49 -38.28
CA ASP A 49 17.22 9.44 -37.49
C ASP A 49 17.03 8.49 -36.30
N LEU A 50 17.44 7.23 -36.50
CA LEU A 50 17.42 6.20 -35.46
C LEU A 50 18.59 6.35 -34.48
N GLY A 51 19.52 7.28 -34.74
CA GLY A 51 20.66 7.55 -33.87
C GLY A 51 20.22 7.98 -32.46
N ARG A 52 19.04 8.57 -32.32
CA ARG A 52 18.49 8.95 -31.00
C ARG A 52 18.07 7.76 -30.14
N PHE A 53 17.63 6.67 -30.76
CA PHE A 53 17.23 5.44 -30.07
C PHE A 53 18.39 4.45 -29.87
N SER A 54 19.59 4.80 -30.34
CA SER A 54 20.83 4.02 -30.13
C SER A 54 21.22 3.90 -28.66
N GLN A 55 20.82 4.87 -27.83
CA GLN A 55 21.19 4.90 -26.43
C GLN A 55 20.19 4.12 -25.59
N LYS A 56 20.70 3.24 -24.73
CA LYS A 56 19.89 2.53 -23.74
C LYS A 56 19.18 3.53 -22.83
N GLY A 57 17.86 3.44 -22.74
CA GLY A 57 17.05 4.28 -21.86
C GLY A 57 16.68 5.66 -22.42
N TYR A 58 17.00 5.96 -23.70
CA TYR A 58 16.50 7.17 -24.34
C TYR A 58 14.98 7.08 -24.56
N VAL A 59 14.29 8.12 -24.10
CA VAL A 59 12.87 8.36 -24.36
C VAL A 59 12.74 9.74 -25.01
N GLU A 60 11.97 9.83 -26.10
CA GLU A 60 11.76 11.12 -26.77
C GLU A 60 11.12 12.12 -25.80
N PRO A 61 11.58 13.38 -25.75
CA PRO A 61 10.97 14.39 -24.88
C PRO A 61 9.48 14.57 -25.16
N GLY A 62 8.66 14.50 -24.11
CA GLY A 62 7.21 14.48 -24.26
C GLY A 62 6.50 14.13 -22.97
N LYS A 63 5.18 14.01 -23.05
CA LYS A 63 4.31 13.62 -21.94
C LYS A 63 3.86 12.18 -22.15
N TYR A 64 4.11 11.32 -21.17
CA TYR A 64 3.78 9.90 -21.22
C TYR A 64 3.01 9.51 -19.97
N ASN A 65 1.89 8.83 -20.14
CA ASN A 65 1.14 8.26 -19.03
C ASN A 65 1.73 6.88 -18.71
N LEU A 66 2.32 6.72 -17.53
CA LEU A 66 3.04 5.51 -17.15
C LEU A 66 2.73 5.10 -15.72
N ARG A 67 2.75 3.79 -15.48
CA ARG A 67 2.75 3.24 -14.13
C ARG A 67 4.14 3.33 -13.52
N VAL A 68 4.24 3.91 -12.34
CA VAL A 68 5.54 4.06 -11.66
C VAL A 68 5.77 2.87 -10.73
N HIS A 69 6.93 2.26 -10.82
CA HIS A 69 7.36 1.18 -9.93
C HIS A 69 8.55 1.65 -9.11
N VAL A 70 8.43 1.66 -7.79
CA VAL A 70 9.51 2.01 -6.86
C VAL A 70 10.06 0.72 -6.26
N ASN A 71 11.33 0.41 -6.49
CA ASN A 71 11.96 -0.84 -6.04
C ASN A 71 11.14 -2.09 -6.38
N ASN A 72 10.64 -2.16 -7.62
CA ASN A 72 9.79 -3.23 -8.15
C ASN A 72 8.37 -3.31 -7.56
N GLN A 73 7.97 -2.38 -6.69
CA GLN A 73 6.59 -2.24 -6.21
C GLN A 73 5.83 -1.21 -7.05
N PRO A 74 4.70 -1.58 -7.69
CA PRO A 74 3.89 -0.61 -8.42
C PRO A 74 3.22 0.39 -7.46
N LEU A 75 3.20 1.66 -7.86
CA LEU A 75 2.27 2.64 -7.29
C LEU A 75 0.84 2.34 -7.80
N PRO A 76 -0.20 2.69 -7.02
CA PRO A 76 -1.58 2.34 -7.35
C PRO A 76 -2.09 3.05 -8.62
N ASP A 77 -1.64 4.27 -8.87
CA ASP A 77 -2.12 5.11 -9.98
C ASP A 77 -1.12 5.17 -11.14
N ASP A 78 -1.64 5.54 -12.32
CA ASP A 78 -0.83 5.88 -13.49
C ASP A 78 -0.56 7.40 -13.49
N TYR A 79 0.68 7.81 -13.76
CA TYR A 79 1.12 9.19 -13.66
C TYR A 79 1.53 9.75 -15.02
N ASP A 80 1.24 11.03 -15.21
CA ASP A 80 1.71 11.78 -16.36
C ASP A 80 3.16 12.24 -16.16
N ILE A 81 4.10 11.53 -16.76
CA ILE A 81 5.53 11.77 -16.67
C ILE A 81 6.01 12.62 -17.84
N TYR A 82 6.65 13.74 -17.53
CA TYR A 82 7.30 14.58 -18.54
C TYR A 82 8.75 14.16 -18.73
N TRP A 83 9.14 13.86 -19.96
CA TRP A 83 10.54 13.66 -20.33
C TRP A 83 11.15 14.94 -20.91
N TYR A 84 12.35 15.26 -20.44
CA TYR A 84 13.14 16.38 -20.96
C TYR A 84 14.48 15.89 -21.49
N ALA A 85 14.97 16.54 -22.55
CA ALA A 85 16.36 16.39 -22.96
C ALA A 85 17.28 17.03 -21.90
N THR A 86 18.45 16.43 -21.68
CA THR A 86 19.46 17.03 -20.81
C THR A 86 20.06 18.27 -21.48
N GLU A 87 20.40 19.29 -20.70
CA GLU A 87 20.99 20.52 -21.25
C GLU A 87 22.37 20.28 -21.90
N ASN A 88 23.09 19.25 -21.41
CA ASN A 88 24.45 18.93 -21.83
C ASN A 88 24.50 17.95 -23.02
N ASP A 89 23.46 17.16 -23.25
CA ASP A 89 23.42 16.14 -24.31
C ASP A 89 21.98 15.95 -24.84
N PRO A 90 21.68 16.41 -26.07
CA PRO A 90 20.38 16.21 -26.70
C PRO A 90 20.01 14.74 -26.91
N ASN A 91 20.99 13.83 -26.90
CA ASN A 91 20.76 12.39 -27.06
C ASN A 91 20.50 11.68 -25.72
N LYS A 92 20.43 12.43 -24.61
CA LYS A 92 20.03 11.93 -23.30
C LYS A 92 18.76 12.63 -22.85
N SER A 93 17.84 11.86 -22.31
CA SER A 93 16.63 12.37 -21.68
C SER A 93 16.47 11.83 -20.26
N TYR A 94 15.72 12.54 -19.44
CA TYR A 94 15.39 12.13 -18.08
C TYR A 94 13.90 12.30 -17.82
N ALA A 95 13.35 11.38 -17.02
CA ALA A 95 11.99 11.47 -16.53
C ALA A 95 11.93 12.52 -15.41
N CYS A 96 10.98 13.43 -15.52
CA CYS A 96 10.73 14.42 -14.51
C CYS A 96 9.82 13.85 -13.42
N LEU A 97 10.36 13.72 -12.21
CA LEU A 97 9.59 13.28 -11.05
C LEU A 97 9.02 14.50 -10.34
N SER A 98 7.69 14.61 -10.30
CA SER A 98 7.00 15.71 -9.63
C SER A 98 7.05 15.58 -8.11
N PRO A 99 6.88 16.68 -7.35
CA PRO A 99 6.78 16.62 -5.89
C PRO A 99 5.74 15.65 -5.37
N GLU A 100 4.58 15.63 -6.02
CA GLU A 100 3.46 14.74 -5.67
C GLU A 100 3.84 13.26 -5.87
N LEU A 101 4.54 12.93 -6.95
CA LEU A 101 4.98 11.57 -7.23
C LEU A 101 6.06 11.12 -6.24
N VAL A 102 7.04 11.99 -5.96
CA VAL A 102 8.15 11.67 -5.04
C VAL A 102 7.66 11.51 -3.61
N ALA A 103 6.59 12.20 -3.20
CA ALA A 103 5.94 11.98 -1.91
C ALA A 103 5.42 10.55 -1.76
N GLN A 104 5.04 9.87 -2.85
CA GLN A 104 4.58 8.48 -2.83
C GLN A 104 5.73 7.47 -2.69
N PHE A 105 7.00 7.89 -2.80
CA PHE A 105 8.15 6.97 -2.71
C PHE A 105 8.41 6.49 -1.28
N GLY A 106 7.81 7.11 -0.26
CA GLY A 106 8.05 6.74 1.13
C GLY A 106 9.47 7.07 1.60
N LEU A 107 10.01 8.21 1.18
CA LEU A 107 11.32 8.69 1.64
C LEU A 107 11.26 9.08 3.12
N LYS A 108 12.37 8.89 3.84
CA LYS A 108 12.51 9.39 5.22
C LYS A 108 12.33 10.91 5.25
N GLU A 109 11.75 11.41 6.33
CA GLU A 109 11.38 12.83 6.46
C GLU A 109 12.59 13.78 6.37
N ASP A 110 13.76 13.37 6.88
CA ASP A 110 15.02 14.11 6.79
C ASP A 110 15.54 14.20 5.35
N ILE A 111 15.38 13.14 4.57
CA ILE A 111 15.74 13.14 3.14
C ILE A 111 14.73 13.96 2.34
N ALA A 112 13.43 13.77 2.57
CA ALA A 112 12.36 14.47 1.87
C ALA A 112 12.44 16.00 2.02
N LYS A 113 12.83 16.50 3.20
CA LYS A 113 13.02 17.94 3.47
C LYS A 113 14.23 18.56 2.75
N ASN A 114 15.24 17.75 2.42
CA ASN A 114 16.47 18.21 1.79
C ASN A 114 16.47 18.06 0.25
N LEU A 115 15.35 17.64 -0.33
CA LEU A 115 15.21 17.55 -1.78
C LEU A 115 15.23 18.94 -2.42
N GLN A 116 15.97 19.06 -3.52
CA GLN A 116 15.95 20.25 -4.36
C GLN A 116 15.16 19.98 -5.64
N TRP A 117 14.46 21.03 -6.05
CA TRP A 117 13.59 21.00 -7.21
C TRP A 117 14.16 21.93 -8.29
N ILE A 118 14.27 21.40 -9.50
CA ILE A 118 14.60 22.16 -10.71
C ILE A 118 13.31 22.51 -11.47
N ARG A 119 13.43 23.37 -12.50
CA ARG A 119 12.32 23.82 -13.35
C ARG A 119 11.15 24.38 -12.52
N ASP A 120 11.41 25.47 -11.81
CA ASP A 120 10.41 26.20 -11.01
C ASP A 120 9.69 25.33 -9.95
N GLY A 121 10.37 24.33 -9.41
CA GLY A 121 9.82 23.49 -8.34
C GLY A 121 9.10 22.23 -8.82
N GLN A 122 9.05 21.96 -10.12
CA GLN A 122 8.22 20.89 -10.68
C GLN A 122 8.94 19.56 -10.84
N CYS A 123 10.27 19.56 -10.73
CA CYS A 123 11.07 18.40 -11.11
C CYS A 123 12.15 18.10 -10.08
N LEU A 124 12.25 16.85 -9.64
CA LEU A 124 13.27 16.44 -8.70
C LEU A 124 14.68 16.52 -9.30
N ASN A 125 15.62 17.12 -8.56
CA ASN A 125 17.05 16.99 -8.86
C ASN A 125 17.57 15.62 -8.38
N THR A 126 17.66 14.66 -9.30
CA THR A 126 18.07 13.29 -9.00
C THR A 126 19.52 13.17 -8.50
N ALA A 127 20.36 14.19 -8.72
CA ALA A 127 21.74 14.20 -8.24
C ALA A 127 21.88 14.15 -6.71
N LEU A 128 20.84 14.55 -5.97
CA LEU A 128 20.82 14.52 -4.50
C LEU A 128 20.55 13.12 -3.94
N LEU A 129 19.88 12.25 -4.70
CA LEU A 129 19.62 10.87 -4.31
C LEU A 129 20.63 9.98 -5.01
N ALA A 130 21.88 10.06 -4.56
CA ALA A 130 22.97 9.27 -5.12
C ALA A 130 22.65 7.77 -5.06
N GLY A 131 22.77 7.10 -6.20
CA GLY A 131 22.43 5.68 -6.35
C GLY A 131 20.99 5.41 -6.78
N THR A 132 20.16 6.45 -6.97
CA THR A 132 18.85 6.28 -7.58
C THR A 132 18.97 6.09 -9.09
N GLU A 133 18.39 5.01 -9.60
CA GLU A 133 18.31 4.73 -11.04
C GLU A 133 16.87 4.89 -11.52
N ILE A 134 16.70 5.57 -12.66
CA ILE A 134 15.40 5.78 -13.28
C ILE A 134 15.48 5.25 -14.71
N SER A 135 14.59 4.32 -15.05
CA SER A 135 14.50 3.72 -16.38
C SER A 135 13.05 3.69 -16.84
N GLY A 136 12.78 4.25 -18.03
CA GLY A 136 11.48 4.12 -18.68
C GLY A 136 11.42 2.88 -19.56
N ASP A 137 10.40 2.04 -19.37
CA ASP A 137 10.00 0.99 -20.30
C ASP A 137 8.67 1.38 -20.96
N LEU A 138 8.78 2.04 -22.11
CA LEU A 138 7.60 2.44 -22.89
C LEU A 138 6.86 1.26 -23.51
N GLY A 139 7.51 0.09 -23.67
CA GLY A 139 6.85 -1.12 -24.17
C GLY A 139 5.87 -1.70 -23.17
N GLN A 140 6.14 -1.53 -21.87
CA GLN A 140 5.27 -1.93 -20.77
C GLN A 140 4.50 -0.76 -20.14
N SER A 141 4.63 0.45 -20.69
CA SER A 141 4.08 1.68 -20.11
C SER A 141 4.47 1.87 -18.64
N ALA A 142 5.72 1.58 -18.30
CA ALA A 142 6.22 1.59 -16.93
C ALA A 142 7.43 2.52 -16.75
N LEU A 143 7.49 3.19 -15.59
CA LEU A 143 8.67 3.89 -15.12
C LEU A 143 9.25 3.14 -13.92
N LEU A 144 10.43 2.55 -14.10
CA LEU A 144 11.14 1.82 -13.05
C LEU A 144 12.06 2.80 -12.32
N VAL A 145 11.81 2.98 -11.03
CA VAL A 145 12.62 3.81 -10.14
C VAL A 145 13.23 2.92 -9.06
N SER A 146 14.54 2.77 -9.07
CA SER A 146 15.27 2.09 -7.99
C SER A 146 15.84 3.14 -7.06
N VAL A 147 15.37 3.18 -5.81
CA VAL A 147 15.82 4.11 -4.77
C VAL A 147 16.60 3.32 -3.71
N PRO A 148 17.80 3.76 -3.30
CA PRO A 148 18.53 3.12 -2.22
C PRO A 148 17.70 3.03 -0.93
N GLN A 149 17.65 1.83 -0.35
CA GLN A 149 16.92 1.54 0.91
C GLN A 149 17.30 2.47 2.07
N ALA A 150 18.51 3.04 2.07
CA ALA A 150 18.97 3.97 3.10
C ALA A 150 18.11 5.25 3.17
N TYR A 151 17.49 5.65 2.06
CA TYR A 151 16.66 6.85 1.94
C TYR A 151 15.18 6.61 2.17
N LEU A 152 14.74 5.35 2.14
CA LEU A 152 13.34 4.97 2.31
C LEU A 152 13.02 4.77 3.80
N GLU A 153 11.79 5.14 4.19
CA GLU A 153 11.19 4.60 5.39
C GLU A 153 11.05 3.08 5.23
N TYR A 154 11.07 2.32 6.34
CA TYR A 154 11.04 0.85 6.35
C TYR A 154 10.12 0.30 5.25
N THR A 155 10.63 -0.55 4.35
CA THR A 155 9.84 -1.09 3.23
C THR A 155 9.58 -2.58 3.42
N ASP A 156 8.33 -3.01 3.27
CA ASP A 156 7.93 -4.42 3.21
C ASP A 156 7.09 -4.64 1.95
N SER A 157 7.02 -5.88 1.46
CA SER A 157 6.12 -6.23 0.35
C SER A 157 4.65 -6.16 0.74
N GLU A 158 4.33 -6.30 2.02
CA GLU A 158 2.95 -6.33 2.54
C GLU A 158 2.60 -5.09 3.37
N TRP A 159 3.38 -4.00 3.23
CA TRP A 159 3.14 -2.76 3.97
C TRP A 159 3.35 -1.52 3.10
N ASP A 160 2.43 -0.58 3.25
CA ASP A 160 2.51 0.72 2.61
C ASP A 160 2.91 1.82 3.61
N PRO A 161 3.92 2.66 3.28
CA PRO A 161 4.27 3.80 4.10
C PRO A 161 3.11 4.79 4.23
N PRO A 162 3.08 5.59 5.31
CA PRO A 162 1.96 6.46 5.59
C PRO A 162 1.72 7.55 4.53
N SER A 163 2.73 7.84 3.70
CA SER A 163 2.59 8.75 2.56
C SER A 163 1.68 8.22 1.45
N ARG A 164 1.45 6.90 1.40
CA ARG A 164 0.59 6.22 0.43
C ARG A 164 -0.83 5.95 0.97
N TRP A 165 -1.13 6.33 2.21
CA TRP A 165 -2.44 6.05 2.79
C TRP A 165 -3.51 6.99 2.25
N ASP A 166 -4.62 6.40 1.82
CA ASP A 166 -5.81 7.13 1.41
C ASP A 166 -6.77 7.28 2.60
N ASP A 167 -7.35 8.47 2.74
CA ASP A 167 -8.41 8.74 3.70
C ASP A 167 -9.74 8.09 3.29
N GLY A 168 -9.84 7.66 2.03
CA GLY A 168 -10.99 7.00 1.46
C GLY A 168 -12.08 7.97 1.00
N ILE A 169 -13.19 7.41 0.56
CA ILE A 169 -14.31 8.18 0.01
C ILE A 169 -15.35 8.51 1.09
N PRO A 170 -15.95 9.72 1.04
CA PRO A 170 -17.08 10.04 1.90
C PRO A 170 -18.27 9.11 1.64
N GLY A 171 -18.89 8.61 2.71
CA GLY A 171 -19.98 7.63 2.59
C GLY A 171 -20.68 7.32 3.90
N LEU A 172 -21.84 6.69 3.79
CA LEU A 172 -22.61 6.15 4.91
C LEU A 172 -22.45 4.63 4.95
N ILE A 173 -22.26 4.08 6.15
CA ILE A 173 -22.20 2.64 6.39
C ILE A 173 -23.22 2.26 7.46
N ALA A 174 -23.79 1.07 7.31
CA ALA A 174 -24.64 0.45 8.32
C ALA A 174 -24.37 -1.05 8.31
N ASP A 175 -23.91 -1.56 9.44
CA ASP A 175 -23.70 -2.98 9.70
C ASP A 175 -24.74 -3.47 10.71
N TYR A 176 -25.20 -4.71 10.54
CA TYR A 176 -26.15 -5.34 11.44
C TYR A 176 -25.90 -6.86 11.52
N SER A 177 -25.95 -7.38 12.73
CA SER A 177 -25.99 -8.80 13.05
C SER A 177 -27.24 -9.08 13.88
N ILE A 178 -28.03 -10.07 13.47
CA ILE A 178 -29.27 -10.45 14.17
C ILE A 178 -29.22 -11.97 14.37
N ASN A 179 -29.33 -12.40 15.62
CA ASN A 179 -29.39 -13.80 16.01
C ASN A 179 -30.76 -14.10 16.62
N ALA A 180 -31.40 -15.17 16.16
CA ALA A 180 -32.67 -15.64 16.69
C ALA A 180 -32.54 -17.11 17.07
N GLN A 181 -32.91 -17.45 18.30
CA GLN A 181 -32.86 -18.79 18.84
C GLN A 181 -34.17 -19.10 19.56
N THR A 182 -34.64 -20.34 19.40
CA THR A 182 -35.72 -20.90 20.21
C THR A 182 -35.18 -22.13 20.91
N ARG A 183 -35.42 -22.22 22.22
CA ARG A 183 -35.02 -23.34 23.07
C ARG A 183 -36.28 -23.95 23.66
N HIS A 184 -36.49 -25.22 23.36
CA HIS A 184 -37.54 -26.04 23.95
C HIS A 184 -36.91 -26.99 24.97
N GLU A 185 -37.31 -26.90 26.23
CA GLU A 185 -36.78 -27.75 27.30
C GLU A 185 -37.81 -28.81 27.71
N ASN A 186 -37.40 -30.09 27.71
CA ASN A 186 -38.31 -31.18 28.02
C ASN A 186 -38.61 -31.21 29.54
N GLY A 187 -39.80 -30.74 29.92
CA GLY A 187 -40.20 -30.58 31.32
C GLY A 187 -39.80 -29.24 31.95
N GLY A 188 -39.44 -28.24 31.13
CA GLY A 188 -39.09 -26.88 31.57
C GLY A 188 -39.69 -25.80 30.67
N ASP A 189 -39.19 -24.57 30.83
CA ASP A 189 -39.69 -23.40 30.12
C ASP A 189 -39.21 -23.32 28.67
N ASP A 190 -40.04 -22.74 27.80
CA ASP A 190 -39.69 -22.44 26.42
C ASP A 190 -39.14 -21.01 26.35
N THR A 191 -37.92 -20.86 25.82
CA THR A 191 -37.28 -19.54 25.67
C THR A 191 -37.13 -19.20 24.19
N ASN A 192 -37.56 -18.00 23.83
CA ASN A 192 -37.29 -17.39 22.53
C ASN A 192 -36.39 -16.17 22.73
N ASP A 193 -35.23 -16.20 22.11
CA ASP A 193 -34.19 -15.19 22.23
C ASP A 193 -33.94 -14.57 20.86
N ILE A 194 -34.07 -13.25 20.76
CA ILE A 194 -33.70 -12.46 19.58
C ILE A 194 -32.75 -11.37 20.05
N SER A 195 -31.48 -11.48 19.66
CA SER A 195 -30.48 -10.46 19.89
C SER A 195 -30.06 -9.82 18.57
N GLY A 196 -29.68 -8.55 18.64
CA GLY A 196 -29.14 -7.84 17.50
C GLY A 196 -28.09 -6.83 17.94
N ASN A 197 -27.06 -6.66 17.13
CA ASN A 197 -26.08 -5.60 17.30
C ASN A 197 -25.71 -5.03 15.94
N GLY A 198 -25.15 -3.84 15.92
CA GLY A 198 -24.67 -3.27 14.68
C GLY A 198 -24.03 -1.91 14.88
N THR A 199 -23.46 -1.40 13.79
CA THR A 199 -22.78 -0.11 13.78
C THR A 199 -23.27 0.69 12.60
N VAL A 200 -23.71 1.92 12.86
CA VAL A 200 -23.94 2.91 11.81
C VAL A 200 -22.78 3.89 11.79
N GLY A 201 -22.41 4.39 10.62
CA GLY A 201 -21.25 5.23 10.48
C GLY A 201 -21.28 6.17 9.29
N VAL A 202 -20.48 7.22 9.41
CA VAL A 202 -20.24 8.20 8.35
C VAL A 202 -18.74 8.37 8.20
N ASN A 203 -18.25 8.36 6.97
CA ASN A 203 -16.87 8.71 6.63
C ASN A 203 -16.88 10.06 5.93
N VAL A 204 -16.03 11.00 6.37
CA VAL A 204 -15.83 12.30 5.72
C VAL A 204 -14.36 12.67 5.80
N GLY A 205 -13.64 12.52 4.69
CA GLY A 205 -12.18 12.67 4.67
C GLY A 205 -11.52 11.76 5.72
N PRO A 206 -10.57 12.25 6.53
CA PRO A 206 -9.87 11.42 7.52
C PRO A 206 -10.74 11.00 8.71
N TRP A 207 -11.93 11.59 8.87
CA TRP A 207 -12.80 11.35 10.02
C TRP A 207 -13.74 10.17 9.78
N ARG A 208 -13.72 9.21 10.70
CA ARG A 208 -14.69 8.13 10.78
C ARG A 208 -15.57 8.35 12.01
N LEU A 209 -16.85 8.58 11.79
CA LEU A 209 -17.87 8.67 12.84
C LEU A 209 -18.61 7.34 12.91
N ARG A 210 -18.83 6.82 14.11
CA ARG A 210 -19.46 5.53 14.37
C ARG A 210 -20.43 5.64 15.55
N ALA A 211 -21.53 4.93 15.45
CA ALA A 211 -22.48 4.74 16.52
C ALA A 211 -22.89 3.27 16.57
N ASP A 212 -22.65 2.64 17.72
CA ASP A 212 -22.92 1.22 17.94
C ASP A 212 -24.25 1.08 18.67
N TRP A 213 -25.06 0.11 18.26
CA TRP A 213 -26.32 -0.22 18.90
C TRP A 213 -26.37 -1.71 19.24
N GLN A 214 -27.05 -2.03 20.32
CA GLN A 214 -27.32 -3.39 20.74
C GLN A 214 -28.77 -3.52 21.20
N SER A 215 -29.35 -4.68 20.93
CA SER A 215 -30.72 -5.02 21.25
C SER A 215 -30.77 -6.46 21.73
N ASP A 216 -31.56 -6.69 22.76
CA ASP A 216 -31.83 -8.02 23.29
C ASP A 216 -33.32 -8.15 23.60
N TYR A 217 -33.93 -9.23 23.13
CA TYR A 217 -35.31 -9.57 23.38
C TYR A 217 -35.39 -11.04 23.75
N GLN A 218 -35.73 -11.31 25.01
CA GLN A 218 -35.90 -12.67 25.52
C GLN A 218 -37.32 -12.81 26.05
N HIS A 219 -38.02 -13.82 25.56
CA HIS A 219 -39.35 -14.20 26.03
C HIS A 219 -39.31 -15.63 26.54
N THR A 220 -39.59 -15.79 27.83
CA THR A 220 -39.64 -17.10 28.48
C THR A 220 -41.09 -17.42 28.83
N ARG A 221 -41.57 -18.55 28.29
CA ARG A 221 -42.89 -19.09 28.57
C ARG A 221 -42.73 -20.27 29.50
N SER A 222 -43.25 -20.15 30.72
CA SER A 222 -43.27 -21.28 31.64
C SER A 222 -44.34 -22.28 31.25
N ASN A 223 -43.98 -23.56 31.33
CA ASN A 223 -44.87 -24.70 31.06
C ASN A 223 -45.25 -25.43 32.36
N ASP A 224 -45.07 -24.81 33.54
CA ASP A 224 -45.43 -25.41 34.83
C ASP A 224 -46.95 -25.38 35.07
N ASP A 225 -47.52 -26.49 35.53
CA ASP A 225 -48.97 -26.72 35.67
C ASP A 225 -49.53 -26.15 36.99
N GLY A 226 -48.79 -25.22 37.62
CA GLY A 226 -49.00 -24.74 38.99
C GLY A 226 -49.31 -23.24 39.08
N ASP A 227 -50.59 -22.86 38.87
CA ASP A 227 -51.32 -21.63 39.31
C ASP A 227 -50.62 -20.24 39.27
N THR A 228 -49.42 -20.11 38.72
CA THR A 228 -48.67 -18.85 38.61
C THR A 228 -48.05 -18.77 37.22
N ASP A 229 -48.76 -18.13 36.29
CA ASP A 229 -48.27 -17.81 34.94
C ASP A 229 -47.12 -16.77 35.00
N ASP A 230 -45.91 -17.18 35.42
CA ASP A 230 -44.74 -16.31 35.48
C ASP A 230 -44.03 -16.23 34.13
N SER A 231 -44.74 -15.72 33.11
CA SER A 231 -44.16 -15.44 31.80
C SER A 231 -43.35 -14.14 31.86
N GLY A 232 -42.02 -14.26 31.73
CA GLY A 232 -41.08 -13.14 31.75
C GLY A 232 -40.73 -12.67 30.34
N THR A 233 -40.89 -11.37 30.06
CA THR A 233 -40.37 -10.75 28.84
C THR A 233 -39.33 -9.70 29.20
N GLN A 234 -38.10 -9.91 28.75
CA GLN A 234 -37.02 -8.94 28.85
C GLN A 234 -36.78 -8.30 27.48
N LYS A 235 -36.76 -6.97 27.45
CA LYS A 235 -36.47 -6.18 26.25
C LYS A 235 -35.49 -5.09 26.60
N ASN A 236 -34.32 -5.10 25.97
CA ASN A 236 -33.37 -4.01 26.04
C ASN A 236 -33.02 -3.53 24.62
N TRP A 237 -32.92 -2.21 24.46
CA TRP A 237 -32.40 -1.59 23.25
C TRP A 237 -31.64 -0.34 23.65
N GLU A 238 -30.40 -0.25 23.22
CA GLU A 238 -29.50 0.82 23.61
C GLU A 238 -28.52 1.15 22.49
N TRP A 239 -28.27 2.45 22.31
CA TRP A 239 -27.08 2.91 21.60
C TRP A 239 -25.92 2.82 22.56
N SER A 240 -25.08 1.82 22.36
CA SER A 240 -24.05 1.46 23.32
C SER A 240 -22.86 2.42 23.25
N ARG A 241 -22.59 3.05 22.10
CA ARG A 241 -21.42 3.91 21.92
C ARG A 241 -21.59 4.95 20.81
N TYR A 242 -21.08 6.16 21.04
CA TYR A 242 -20.92 7.19 20.00
C TYR A 242 -19.49 7.73 19.98
N TYR A 243 -18.81 7.62 18.84
CA TYR A 243 -17.42 8.02 18.74
C TYR A 243 -17.02 8.48 17.35
N ALA A 244 -15.98 9.30 17.31
CA ALA A 244 -15.31 9.70 16.10
C ALA A 244 -13.82 9.47 16.25
N TRP A 245 -13.17 8.97 15.21
CA TRP A 245 -11.73 8.79 15.22
C TRP A 245 -11.10 9.22 13.90
N ARG A 246 -9.82 9.59 13.97
CA ARG A 246 -8.96 9.83 12.81
C ARG A 246 -7.54 9.33 13.06
N ALA A 247 -6.89 8.89 12.00
CA ALA A 247 -5.47 8.55 12.03
C ALA A 247 -4.60 9.82 12.11
N LEU A 248 -3.46 9.72 12.80
CA LEU A 248 -2.39 10.71 12.86
C LEU A 248 -1.08 10.02 12.40
N PRO A 249 -0.85 9.93 11.07
CA PRO A 249 0.29 9.21 10.49
C PRO A 249 1.65 9.63 11.05
N SER A 250 1.87 10.94 11.28
CA SER A 250 3.13 11.48 11.79
C SER A 250 3.49 11.01 13.20
N LEU A 251 2.50 10.61 13.99
CA LEU A 251 2.66 10.12 15.35
C LEU A 251 2.47 8.60 15.45
N LYS A 252 2.14 7.92 14.34
CA LYS A 252 1.73 6.50 14.32
C LYS A 252 0.63 6.23 15.36
N ALA A 253 -0.32 7.16 15.44
CA ALA A 253 -1.33 7.20 16.49
C ALA A 253 -2.73 7.46 15.93
N LYS A 254 -3.74 7.10 16.71
CA LYS A 254 -5.16 7.37 16.46
C LYS A 254 -5.66 8.38 17.50
N LEU A 255 -6.34 9.40 17.02
CA LEU A 255 -7.10 10.33 17.85
C LEU A 255 -8.54 9.82 17.92
N SER A 256 -9.01 9.48 19.11
CA SER A 256 -10.40 9.12 19.39
C SER A 256 -11.09 10.24 20.16
N LEU A 257 -12.34 10.54 19.81
CA LEU A 257 -13.21 11.52 20.47
C LEU A 257 -14.59 10.90 20.72
N GLY A 258 -15.19 11.20 21.87
CA GLY A 258 -16.50 10.69 22.28
C GLY A 258 -16.37 9.56 23.31
N GLU A 259 -17.26 8.59 23.22
CA GLU A 259 -17.29 7.44 24.13
C GLU A 259 -16.31 6.37 23.66
N ASP A 260 -15.36 5.99 24.51
CA ASP A 260 -14.34 5.00 24.18
C ASP A 260 -13.85 4.29 25.46
N TYR A 261 -12.92 3.36 25.29
CA TYR A 261 -12.31 2.60 26.35
C TYR A 261 -10.84 2.95 26.49
N LEU A 262 -10.38 3.06 27.72
CA LEU A 262 -8.95 3.10 27.96
C LEU A 262 -8.41 1.68 27.89
N ASN A 263 -7.61 1.44 26.87
CA ASN A 263 -6.85 0.22 26.71
C ASN A 263 -5.42 0.48 27.19
N SER A 264 -5.05 -0.10 28.35
CA SER A 264 -3.74 0.07 28.95
C SER A 264 -3.18 -1.28 29.42
N ASP A 265 -1.88 -1.48 29.22
CA ASP A 265 -1.18 -2.67 29.73
C ASP A 265 -0.83 -2.56 31.23
N ILE A 266 -0.93 -1.35 31.79
CA ILE A 266 -0.49 -1.04 33.17
C ILE A 266 -1.69 -0.89 34.11
N PHE A 267 -2.80 -0.34 33.62
CA PHE A 267 -3.98 -0.05 34.41
C PHE A 267 -5.18 -0.84 33.91
N ASP A 268 -6.10 -1.14 34.81
CA ASP A 268 -7.40 -1.68 34.42
C ASP A 268 -8.11 -0.70 33.48
N GLY A 269 -8.59 -1.23 32.36
CA GLY A 269 -9.29 -0.43 31.40
C GLY A 269 -10.67 0.00 31.92
N PHE A 270 -11.09 1.20 31.53
CA PHE A 270 -12.39 1.76 31.91
C PHE A 270 -13.02 2.51 30.74
N SER A 271 -14.34 2.57 30.74
CA SER A 271 -15.13 3.37 29.79
C SER A 271 -15.04 4.85 30.14
N TYR A 272 -14.86 5.72 29.15
CA TYR A 272 -14.86 7.16 29.34
C TYR A 272 -15.56 7.89 28.20
N ILE A 273 -15.89 9.16 28.44
CA ILE A 273 -16.37 10.11 27.42
C ILE A 273 -15.39 11.27 27.38
N GLY A 274 -14.67 11.43 26.26
CA GLY A 274 -13.61 12.42 26.19
C GLY A 274 -12.80 12.33 24.90
N GLY A 275 -11.52 12.67 24.98
CA GLY A 275 -10.59 12.53 23.86
C GLY A 275 -9.33 11.78 24.30
N SER A 276 -8.82 10.92 23.43
CA SER A 276 -7.57 10.21 23.66
C SER A 276 -6.72 10.17 22.40
N ILE A 277 -5.41 10.14 22.59
CA ILE A 277 -4.43 9.85 21.54
C ILE A 277 -3.70 8.60 21.98
N SER A 278 -3.81 7.54 21.19
CA SER A 278 -3.17 6.25 21.44
C SER A 278 -2.38 5.83 20.21
N THR A 279 -1.22 5.21 20.41
CA THR A 279 -0.48 4.58 19.30
C THR A 279 -1.31 3.40 18.76
N ASP A 280 -1.30 3.21 17.44
CA ASP A 280 -2.08 2.14 16.81
C ASP A 280 -1.12 1.18 16.10
N ASP A 281 -1.03 -0.06 16.59
CA ASP A 281 -0.10 -1.06 16.06
C ASP A 281 -0.43 -1.47 14.63
N GLN A 282 -1.67 -1.29 14.16
CA GLN A 282 -2.03 -1.59 12.77
C GLN A 282 -1.31 -0.65 11.78
N MET A 283 -0.86 0.52 12.25
CA MET A 283 -0.03 1.46 11.48
C MET A 283 1.39 0.95 11.28
N LEU A 284 1.85 0.00 12.10
CA LEU A 284 3.17 -0.59 11.98
C LEU A 284 3.22 -1.65 10.87
N PRO A 285 4.40 -1.86 10.27
CA PRO A 285 4.63 -2.99 9.39
C PRO A 285 4.35 -4.34 10.08
N PRO A 286 3.88 -5.36 9.34
CA PRO A 286 3.48 -6.66 9.92
C PRO A 286 4.52 -7.28 10.87
N ASN A 287 5.81 -7.21 10.53
CA ASN A 287 6.90 -7.75 11.36
C ASN A 287 7.10 -7.02 12.71
N LEU A 288 6.47 -5.87 12.89
CA LEU A 288 6.49 -5.06 14.11
C LEU A 288 5.13 -5.07 14.83
N ARG A 289 4.11 -5.77 14.31
CA ARG A 289 2.80 -5.89 14.95
C ARG A 289 2.81 -6.94 16.06
N GLY A 290 1.99 -6.71 17.08
CA GLY A 290 1.77 -7.64 18.18
C GLY A 290 0.93 -8.88 17.80
N TYR A 291 0.63 -9.71 18.80
CA TYR A 291 -0.15 -10.95 18.66
C TYR A 291 -1.67 -10.68 18.65
N ALA A 292 -2.41 -11.32 17.75
CA ALA A 292 -3.88 -11.34 17.77
C ALA A 292 -4.40 -12.57 18.55
N PRO A 293 -5.30 -12.40 19.54
CA PRO A 293 -5.82 -13.50 20.33
C PRO A 293 -6.80 -14.37 19.53
N ASP A 294 -6.79 -15.68 19.82
CA ASP A 294 -7.67 -16.65 19.18
C ASP A 294 -8.57 -17.30 20.24
N ILE A 295 -9.90 -17.27 20.03
CA ILE A 295 -10.86 -17.85 20.99
C ILE A 295 -11.25 -19.25 20.50
N SER A 296 -10.75 -20.26 21.20
CA SER A 296 -11.10 -21.66 20.96
C SER A 296 -11.91 -22.24 22.10
N GLY A 297 -12.92 -23.05 21.78
CA GLY A 297 -13.76 -23.73 22.76
C GLY A 297 -14.40 -24.98 22.19
N VAL A 298 -15.15 -25.71 23.02
CA VAL A 298 -15.95 -26.85 22.60
C VAL A 298 -17.40 -26.60 23.01
N ALA A 299 -18.29 -26.53 22.03
CA ALA A 299 -19.72 -26.44 22.27
C ALA A 299 -20.30 -27.86 22.28
N HIS A 300 -20.90 -28.28 23.39
CA HIS A 300 -21.53 -29.61 23.48
C HIS A 300 -22.79 -29.73 22.61
N THR A 301 -23.41 -28.60 22.29
CA THR A 301 -24.60 -28.47 21.44
C THR A 301 -24.42 -27.29 20.49
N THR A 302 -25.37 -27.05 19.59
CA THR A 302 -25.44 -25.75 18.90
C THR A 302 -25.58 -24.65 19.96
N ALA A 303 -24.67 -23.68 19.95
CA ALA A 303 -24.56 -22.66 20.98
C ALA A 303 -24.41 -21.28 20.36
N LYS A 304 -24.94 -20.25 21.04
CA LYS A 304 -24.64 -18.85 20.75
C LYS A 304 -23.41 -18.46 21.57
N VAL A 305 -22.36 -18.01 20.89
CA VAL A 305 -21.13 -17.52 21.52
C VAL A 305 -21.17 -16.00 21.47
N THR A 306 -21.20 -15.38 22.64
CA THR A 306 -21.24 -13.92 22.80
C THR A 306 -19.96 -13.48 23.51
N VAL A 307 -19.10 -12.75 22.80
CA VAL A 307 -17.87 -12.19 23.34
C VAL A 307 -18.16 -10.76 23.79
N THR A 308 -17.84 -10.47 25.04
CA THR A 308 -18.04 -9.14 25.65
C THR A 308 -16.74 -8.58 26.19
N GLN A 309 -16.65 -7.25 26.14
CA GLN A 309 -15.56 -6.47 26.73
C GLN A 309 -16.16 -5.31 27.51
N MET A 310 -15.84 -5.20 28.80
CA MET A 310 -16.37 -4.16 29.70
C MET A 310 -17.91 -4.02 29.61
N GLY A 311 -18.63 -5.14 29.54
CA GLY A 311 -20.10 -5.18 29.51
C GLY A 311 -20.76 -4.87 28.15
N ARG A 312 -19.99 -4.64 27.07
CA ARG A 312 -20.53 -4.50 25.70
C ARG A 312 -20.21 -5.73 24.85
N VAL A 313 -21.12 -6.10 23.96
CA VAL A 313 -20.92 -7.20 23.01
C VAL A 313 -20.03 -6.72 21.86
N ILE A 314 -18.89 -7.38 21.67
CA ILE A 314 -17.94 -7.08 20.58
C ILE A 314 -18.04 -8.08 19.42
N TYR A 315 -18.55 -9.28 19.69
CA TYR A 315 -18.74 -10.33 18.69
C TYR A 315 -19.84 -11.27 19.16
N GLU A 316 -20.77 -11.64 18.27
CA GLU A 316 -21.80 -12.62 18.58
C GLU A 316 -22.09 -13.50 17.37
N THR A 317 -21.96 -14.81 17.52
CA THR A 317 -22.22 -15.78 16.44
C THR A 317 -22.80 -17.10 16.96
N GLN A 318 -23.48 -17.84 16.09
CA GLN A 318 -23.94 -19.19 16.38
C GLN A 318 -22.93 -20.23 15.88
N VAL A 319 -22.49 -21.12 16.77
CA VAL A 319 -21.56 -22.20 16.45
C VAL A 319 -22.27 -23.56 16.51
N PRO A 320 -21.92 -24.51 15.61
CA PRO A 320 -22.44 -25.87 15.67
C PRO A 320 -21.85 -26.66 16.85
N ALA A 321 -22.48 -27.79 17.18
CA ALA A 321 -21.95 -28.72 18.17
C ALA A 321 -20.58 -29.26 17.75
N GLY A 322 -19.58 -29.11 18.61
CA GLY A 322 -18.20 -29.50 18.36
C GLY A 322 -17.18 -28.44 18.78
N PRO A 323 -15.89 -28.69 18.50
CA PRO A 323 -14.85 -27.68 18.68
C PRO A 323 -15.07 -26.52 17.72
N PHE A 324 -14.93 -25.29 18.22
CA PHE A 324 -14.96 -24.08 17.42
C PHE A 324 -13.73 -23.21 17.71
N ARG A 325 -13.41 -22.36 16.74
CA ARG A 325 -12.27 -21.45 16.79
C ARG A 325 -12.67 -20.15 16.10
N ILE A 326 -12.63 -19.04 16.83
CA ILE A 326 -12.97 -17.70 16.35
C ILE A 326 -11.66 -16.92 16.24
N GLN A 327 -11.23 -16.71 15.00
CA GLN A 327 -9.98 -16.00 14.67
C GLN A 327 -10.23 -14.55 14.23
N ASP A 328 -11.49 -14.20 13.99
CA ASP A 328 -11.92 -12.93 13.38
C ASP A 328 -12.36 -11.90 14.44
N ILE A 329 -11.71 -11.93 15.60
CA ILE A 329 -11.85 -10.88 16.59
C ILE A 329 -10.80 -9.85 16.20
N GLY A 330 -11.25 -8.72 15.66
CA GLY A 330 -10.40 -7.77 14.93
C GLY A 330 -9.02 -7.52 15.58
N ASP A 331 -8.01 -7.32 14.73
CA ASP A 331 -6.56 -7.35 15.05
C ASP A 331 -6.05 -6.38 16.13
N SER A 332 -6.91 -5.66 16.84
CA SER A 332 -6.56 -4.78 17.97
C SER A 332 -7.57 -4.91 19.10
N VAL A 333 -7.56 -6.06 19.76
CA VAL A 333 -8.25 -6.25 21.05
C VAL A 333 -7.22 -6.35 22.16
N SER A 334 -7.28 -5.40 23.08
CA SER A 334 -6.47 -5.36 24.30
C SER A 334 -7.38 -5.33 25.53
N GLY A 335 -7.05 -6.08 26.57
CA GLY A 335 -7.84 -6.19 27.80
C GLY A 335 -8.49 -7.56 27.97
N THR A 336 -9.28 -7.73 29.04
CA THR A 336 -9.94 -9.01 29.35
C THR A 336 -11.19 -9.18 28.49
N LEU A 337 -11.27 -10.31 27.79
CA LEU A 337 -12.46 -10.74 27.05
C LEU A 337 -13.26 -11.72 27.90
N HIS A 338 -14.58 -11.54 27.93
CA HIS A 338 -15.51 -12.47 28.55
C HIS A 338 -16.28 -13.20 27.44
N VAL A 339 -16.20 -14.52 27.44
CA VAL A 339 -16.86 -15.44 26.50
C VAL A 339 -17.86 -16.29 27.25
#